data_AF-A0A943PVN0-F1
#
_entry.id   AF-A0A943PVN0-F1
#
_cell.length_a   1.000
_cell.length_b   1.000
_cell.length_c   1.000
_cell.angle_alpha   90.00
_cell.angle_beta   90.00
_cell.angle_gamma   90.00
#
_symmetry.space_group_name_H-M   'P 1'
#
loop_
_entity.id
_entity.type
_entity.pdbx_description
1 polymer ?
#
loop_
_entity_poly.entity_id
_entity_poly.type
_entity_poly.pdbx_seq_one_letter_code
_entity_poly.pdbx_strand_id
1 'polypeptide(L)'
;MNHKNFLKVLLVGGLLLSANSLFASTKLYQGLGKSSNFRVGPGKDSKGVNVYSLNYVTASGVFDEEGKVVSLKVDALEISTPNYDGPSMPHFSGWPNTQGYNVTDHESGEVVAVSENTVENITKEVENWKTKRERGAEYGMNPRNEWNKQMNFFENYFKGKTVAEIEEWFAKYTSDVNGRPLKAKSKHEQDKVKYEKLSEKEKAELVDVVAGATMSLKDSHGDILGAIKDAYNNRIEFVVE
;
A
#
# COMPACT_ATOMS: atom_id res chain seq x y z
N MET A 1 3.22 63.53 -66.23
CA MET A 1 3.52 62.36 -67.08
C MET A 1 4.80 61.71 -66.57
N ASN A 2 4.70 60.42 -66.23
CA ASN A 2 5.74 59.38 -66.10
C ASN A 2 6.78 59.54 -64.94
N HIS A 3 6.64 58.89 -63.79
CA HIS A 3 6.86 57.45 -63.44
C HIS A 3 8.29 56.93 -63.62
N LYS A 4 8.73 56.17 -62.59
CA LYS A 4 9.91 55.27 -62.44
C LYS A 4 11.08 55.92 -61.68
N ASN A 5 11.72 55.34 -60.66
CA ASN A 5 11.67 54.05 -59.96
C ASN A 5 12.42 54.28 -58.64
N PHE A 6 11.81 54.08 -57.46
CA PHE A 6 12.57 53.91 -56.22
C PHE A 6 12.48 52.44 -55.81
N LEU A 7 13.62 51.77 -55.90
CA LEU A 7 13.85 50.38 -55.58
C LEU A 7 13.51 50.14 -54.10
N LYS A 8 12.39 49.48 -53.80
CA LYS A 8 12.13 48.92 -52.47
C LYS A 8 13.02 47.69 -52.31
N VAL A 9 14.08 47.83 -51.52
CA VAL A 9 14.81 46.68 -50.97
C VAL A 9 13.85 45.97 -50.02
N LEU A 10 13.41 44.78 -50.44
CA LEU A 10 12.61 43.87 -49.64
C LEU A 10 13.56 43.28 -48.57
N LEU A 11 13.54 43.83 -47.36
CA LEU A 11 14.19 43.18 -46.22
C LEU A 11 13.30 42.01 -45.81
N VAL A 12 13.61 40.81 -46.33
CA VAL A 12 13.05 39.55 -45.84
C VAL A 12 13.72 39.27 -44.48
N GLY A 13 13.20 39.92 -43.44
CA GLY A 13 13.45 39.52 -42.06
C GLY A 13 12.64 38.28 -41.76
N GLY A 14 13.16 37.11 -42.17
CA GLY A 14 12.63 35.83 -41.72
C GLY A 14 12.81 35.74 -40.21
N LEU A 15 11.73 36.00 -39.46
CA LEU A 15 11.61 35.57 -38.07
C LEU A 15 11.59 34.04 -38.09
N LEU A 16 12.76 33.42 -37.95
CA LEU A 16 12.86 32.05 -37.45
C LEU A 16 12.43 32.12 -35.98
N LEU A 17 11.13 31.95 -35.73
CA LEU A 17 10.68 31.47 -34.42
C LEU A 17 11.27 30.06 -34.28
N SER A 18 12.44 29.95 -33.68
CA SER A 18 12.84 28.69 -33.07
C SER A 18 11.86 28.45 -31.94
N ALA A 19 10.85 27.62 -32.20
CA ALA A 19 10.07 26.96 -31.17
C ALA A 19 11.01 26.00 -30.43
N ASN A 20 11.90 26.57 -29.61
CA ASN A 20 12.44 25.87 -28.47
C ASN A 20 11.27 25.74 -27.52
N SER A 21 10.50 24.66 -27.69
CA SER A 21 9.70 24.14 -26.60
C SER A 21 10.70 23.81 -25.49
N LEU A 22 10.94 24.77 -24.59
CA LEU A 22 11.55 24.48 -23.30
C LEU A 22 10.57 23.52 -22.63
N PHE A 23 10.85 22.22 -22.71
CA PHE A 23 10.25 21.30 -21.76
C PHE A 23 10.81 21.73 -20.40
N ALA A 24 9.91 22.22 -19.54
CA ALA A 24 10.30 22.59 -18.19
C ALA A 24 10.67 21.31 -17.47
N SER A 25 11.92 21.20 -17.06
CA SER A 25 12.37 20.07 -16.28
C SER A 25 11.55 20.00 -14.99
N THR A 26 10.97 18.83 -14.71
CA THR A 26 10.16 18.63 -13.51
C THR A 26 11.00 17.92 -12.48
N LYS A 27 11.23 18.59 -11.35
CA LYS A 27 11.90 18.00 -10.21
C LYS A 27 10.92 17.14 -9.42
N LEU A 28 11.32 15.91 -9.16
CA LEU A 28 10.55 14.92 -8.40
C LEU A 28 11.45 14.22 -7.40
N TYR A 29 10.84 13.49 -6.48
CA TYR A 29 11.55 12.74 -5.46
C TYR A 29 11.03 11.31 -5.40
N GLN A 30 11.90 10.33 -5.62
CA GLN A 30 11.55 8.91 -5.52
C GLN A 30 12.10 8.33 -4.23
N GLY A 31 11.28 7.59 -3.49
CA GLY A 31 11.70 6.93 -2.26
C GLY A 31 11.16 5.52 -2.12
N LEU A 32 11.90 4.71 -1.37
CA LEU A 32 11.53 3.36 -0.96
C LEU A 32 11.39 3.32 0.55
N GLY A 33 10.30 2.73 1.02
CA GLY A 33 9.97 2.64 2.42
C GLY A 33 9.55 1.25 2.83
N LYS A 34 9.69 0.97 4.11
CA LYS A 34 9.28 -0.30 4.71
C LYS A 34 8.70 -0.10 6.11
N SER A 35 7.89 -1.06 6.52
CA SER A 35 7.54 -1.26 7.92
C SER A 35 7.45 -2.76 8.21
N SER A 36 7.66 -3.12 9.47
CA SER A 36 7.49 -4.49 9.92
C SER A 36 6.75 -4.54 11.24
N ASN A 37 5.93 -5.58 11.41
CA ASN A 37 5.32 -5.87 12.69
C ASN A 37 5.18 -7.37 12.89
N PHE A 38 5.30 -7.78 14.14
CA PHE A 38 4.97 -9.12 14.59
C PHE A 38 3.54 -9.14 15.12
N ARG A 39 2.87 -10.27 14.96
CA ARG A 39 1.50 -10.51 15.40
C ARG A 39 1.42 -11.86 16.11
N VAL A 40 0.81 -11.83 17.30
CA VAL A 40 0.25 -13.02 17.94
C VAL A 40 -1.21 -13.11 17.51
N GLY A 41 -1.59 -14.13 16.76
CA GLY A 41 -2.90 -14.27 16.12
C GLY A 41 -2.77 -14.36 14.59
N PRO A 42 -3.73 -14.96 13.86
CA PRO A 42 -5.18 -14.75 13.96
C PRO A 42 -5.98 -15.66 14.89
N GLY A 43 -5.35 -16.66 15.49
CA GLY A 43 -6.04 -17.59 16.38
C GLY A 43 -5.08 -18.58 17.03
N LYS A 44 -5.63 -19.75 17.35
CA LYS A 44 -4.91 -20.91 17.84
C LYS A 44 -5.28 -22.10 16.96
N ASP A 45 -4.35 -23.04 16.82
CA ASP A 45 -4.65 -24.33 16.19
C ASP A 45 -5.51 -25.22 17.10
N SER A 46 -5.90 -26.40 16.60
CA SER A 46 -6.74 -27.35 17.35
C SER A 46 -6.07 -27.93 18.61
N LYS A 47 -4.76 -27.72 18.79
CA LYS A 47 -4.01 -28.06 20.01
C LYS A 47 -3.86 -26.88 20.97
N GLY A 48 -4.46 -25.73 20.66
CA GLY A 48 -4.41 -24.53 21.49
C GLY A 48 -3.10 -23.75 21.38
N VAL A 49 -2.25 -24.05 20.41
CA VAL A 49 -0.99 -23.34 20.15
C VAL A 49 -1.28 -22.09 19.31
N ASN A 50 -0.70 -20.96 19.69
CA ASN A 50 -0.90 -19.71 18.95
C ASN A 50 -0.40 -19.83 17.51
N VAL A 51 -1.10 -19.14 16.61
CA VAL A 51 -0.56 -18.79 15.30
C VAL A 51 0.21 -17.48 15.45
N TYR A 52 1.41 -17.41 14.88
CA TYR A 52 2.18 -16.18 14.78
C TYR A 52 2.26 -15.74 13.33
N SER A 53 2.30 -14.43 13.09
CA SER A 53 2.67 -13.91 11.80
C SER A 53 3.58 -12.69 11.91
N LEU A 54 4.36 -12.47 10.86
CA LEU A 54 5.06 -11.21 10.65
C LEU A 54 4.55 -10.61 9.35
N ASN A 55 4.44 -9.29 9.33
CA ASN A 55 4.15 -8.53 8.12
C ASN A 55 5.35 -7.66 7.80
N TYR A 56 5.70 -7.61 6.53
CA TYR A 56 6.71 -6.72 5.98
C TYR A 56 6.08 -5.94 4.84
N VAL A 57 5.74 -4.68 5.12
CA VAL A 57 5.10 -3.79 4.15
C VAL A 57 6.20 -3.02 3.42
N THR A 58 6.07 -2.88 2.11
CA THR A 58 6.94 -2.04 1.28
C THR A 58 6.13 -0.98 0.58
N ALA A 59 6.72 0.20 0.41
CA ALA A 59 6.15 1.30 -0.34
C ALA A 59 7.19 1.91 -1.28
N SER A 60 6.82 2.11 -2.54
CA SER A 60 7.52 2.96 -3.49
C SER A 60 6.70 4.23 -3.67
N GLY A 61 7.31 5.39 -3.46
CA GLY A 61 6.65 6.69 -3.58
C GLY A 61 7.39 7.63 -4.51
N VAL A 62 6.62 8.38 -5.30
CA VAL A 62 7.11 9.56 -6.04
C VAL A 62 6.39 10.77 -5.50
N PHE A 63 7.14 11.82 -5.19
CA PHE A 63 6.65 13.06 -4.59
C PHE A 63 7.10 14.27 -5.42
N ASP A 64 6.32 15.35 -5.39
CA ASP A 64 6.70 16.63 -5.98
C ASP A 64 7.56 17.49 -5.04
N GLU A 65 7.93 18.69 -5.46
CA GLU A 65 8.73 19.64 -4.67
C GLU A 65 8.05 20.10 -3.36
N GLU A 66 6.72 20.06 -3.30
CA GLU A 66 5.95 20.36 -2.10
C GLU A 66 5.80 19.12 -1.19
N GLY A 67 6.34 17.97 -1.62
CA GLY A 67 6.24 16.71 -0.90
C GLY A 67 4.88 16.02 -1.01
N LYS A 68 4.05 16.42 -1.99
CA LYS A 68 2.79 15.75 -2.28
C LYS A 68 3.03 14.51 -3.12
N VAL A 69 2.22 13.49 -2.87
CA VAL A 69 2.25 12.23 -3.60
C VAL A 69 1.89 12.44 -5.07
N VAL A 70 2.80 12.08 -5.95
CA VAL A 70 2.56 11.93 -7.40
C VAL A 70 2.15 10.49 -7.71
N SER A 71 2.82 9.51 -7.09
CA SER A 71 2.52 8.09 -7.23
C SER A 71 2.90 7.31 -5.99
N LEU A 72 2.13 6.26 -5.68
CA LEU A 72 2.44 5.28 -4.66
C LEU A 72 2.25 3.87 -5.21
N LYS A 73 3.11 2.96 -4.79
CA LYS A 73 2.92 1.52 -4.92
C LYS A 73 3.27 0.83 -3.62
N VAL A 74 2.29 0.21 -2.99
CA VAL A 74 2.42 -0.47 -1.70
C VAL A 74 2.10 -1.94 -1.85
N ASP A 75 2.89 -2.80 -1.20
CA ASP A 75 2.61 -4.23 -1.07
C ASP A 75 2.99 -4.72 0.33
N ALA A 76 2.56 -5.92 0.70
CA ALA A 76 2.94 -6.54 1.97
C ALA A 76 3.19 -8.03 1.80
N LEU A 77 4.31 -8.49 2.35
CA LEU A 77 4.57 -9.90 2.59
C LEU A 77 4.09 -10.24 4.01
N GLU A 78 3.15 -11.17 4.11
CA GLU A 78 2.69 -11.73 5.38
C GLU A 78 3.14 -13.19 5.43
N ILE A 79 3.90 -13.54 6.45
CA ILE A 79 4.41 -14.88 6.69
C ILE A 79 3.91 -15.35 8.04
N SER A 80 3.39 -16.57 8.10
CA SER A 80 2.84 -17.15 9.32
C SER A 80 3.57 -18.41 9.76
N THR A 81 3.29 -18.88 10.97
CA THR A 81 3.64 -20.25 11.35
C THR A 81 2.85 -21.28 10.54
N PRO A 82 3.37 -22.51 10.36
CA PRO A 82 2.70 -23.57 9.59
C PRO A 82 1.35 -24.04 10.14
N ASN A 83 0.99 -23.65 11.35
CA ASN A 83 -0.30 -23.98 11.96
C ASN A 83 -1.42 -22.97 11.60
N TYR A 84 -1.15 -22.02 10.70
CA TYR A 84 -2.21 -21.20 10.14
C TYR A 84 -2.97 -21.99 9.07
N ASP A 85 -4.30 -21.92 9.11
CA ASP A 85 -5.23 -22.72 8.32
C ASP A 85 -5.59 -22.11 6.95
N GLY A 86 -4.93 -21.04 6.52
CA GLY A 86 -5.14 -20.44 5.19
C GLY A 86 -4.21 -21.02 4.10
N PRO A 87 -4.76 -21.64 3.04
CA PRO A 87 -3.97 -22.40 2.05
C PRO A 87 -3.02 -21.55 1.19
N SER A 88 -3.28 -20.25 1.05
CA SER A 88 -2.43 -19.35 0.28
C SER A 88 -1.37 -18.62 1.12
N MET A 89 -1.31 -18.87 2.42
CA MET A 89 -0.44 -18.11 3.30
C MET A 89 1.01 -18.59 3.18
N PRO A 90 1.97 -17.69 2.93
CA PRO A 90 3.38 -18.02 3.10
C PRO A 90 3.64 -18.45 4.56
N HIS A 91 4.40 -19.53 4.73
CA HIS A 91 4.81 -19.99 6.05
C HIS A 91 6.33 -19.93 6.21
N PHE A 92 6.76 -19.85 7.46
CA PHE A 92 8.14 -20.10 7.84
C PHE A 92 8.17 -21.09 9.01
N SER A 93 8.60 -22.31 8.72
CA SER A 93 8.63 -23.40 9.69
C SER A 93 9.76 -23.28 10.71
N GLY A 94 10.82 -22.52 10.40
CA GLY A 94 11.95 -22.25 11.29
C GLY A 94 13.30 -22.40 10.58
N TRP A 95 14.39 -22.40 11.35
CA TRP A 95 15.74 -22.60 10.80
C TRP A 95 16.04 -24.09 10.58
N PRO A 96 16.93 -24.44 9.64
CA PRO A 96 17.33 -25.83 9.44
C PRO A 96 17.79 -26.52 10.73
N ASN A 97 17.40 -27.79 10.89
CA ASN A 97 17.74 -28.64 12.05
C ASN A 97 17.20 -28.14 13.41
N THR A 98 16.19 -27.27 13.40
CA THR A 98 15.45 -26.88 14.61
C THR A 98 14.18 -27.73 14.79
N GLN A 99 13.61 -27.70 15.99
CA GLN A 99 12.31 -28.33 16.25
C GLN A 99 11.24 -27.72 15.32
N GLY A 100 10.46 -28.58 14.69
CA GLY A 100 9.35 -28.17 13.83
C GLY A 100 8.16 -27.57 14.58
N TYR A 101 7.24 -27.01 13.82
CA TYR A 101 6.01 -26.40 14.30
C TYR A 101 4.79 -27.22 13.87
N ASN A 102 3.67 -27.11 14.58
CA ASN A 102 2.42 -27.75 14.16
C ASN A 102 2.05 -27.37 12.72
N VAL A 103 1.58 -28.33 11.94
CA VAL A 103 1.02 -28.12 10.59
C VAL A 103 -0.46 -28.43 10.66
N THR A 104 -1.28 -27.48 10.22
CA THR A 104 -2.74 -27.59 10.22
C THR A 104 -3.24 -27.93 8.83
N ASP A 105 -4.16 -28.89 8.74
CA ASP A 105 -4.87 -29.17 7.50
C ASP A 105 -5.95 -28.10 7.28
N HIS A 106 -5.94 -27.48 6.09
CA HIS A 106 -6.78 -26.32 5.80
C HIS A 106 -8.28 -26.64 5.70
N GLU A 107 -8.63 -27.89 5.38
CA GLU A 107 -10.04 -28.29 5.25
C GLU A 107 -10.66 -28.63 6.61
N SER A 108 -9.92 -29.35 7.45
CA SER A 108 -10.38 -29.77 8.77
C SER A 108 -10.10 -28.76 9.88
N GLY A 109 -9.10 -27.89 9.73
CA GLY A 109 -8.60 -27.02 10.78
C GLY A 109 -7.84 -27.77 11.88
N GLU A 110 -7.52 -29.05 11.67
CA GLU A 110 -6.87 -29.91 12.66
C GLU A 110 -5.35 -29.96 12.46
N VAL A 111 -4.61 -30.06 13.56
CA VAL A 111 -3.15 -30.31 13.50
C VAL A 111 -2.89 -31.75 13.06
N VAL A 112 -2.38 -31.92 11.85
CA VAL A 112 -2.13 -33.24 11.23
C VAL A 112 -0.67 -33.66 11.26
N ALA A 113 0.27 -32.72 11.40
CA ALA A 113 1.69 -33.01 11.38
C ALA A 113 2.51 -31.98 12.19
N VAL A 114 3.82 -32.18 12.19
CA VAL A 114 4.82 -31.21 12.63
C VAL A 114 5.77 -30.98 11.46
N SER A 115 6.13 -29.72 11.19
CA SER A 115 7.00 -29.36 10.07
C SER A 115 8.36 -30.02 10.17
N GLU A 116 8.94 -30.38 9.03
CA GLU A 116 10.31 -30.89 8.98
C GLU A 116 11.24 -29.78 8.50
N ASN A 117 12.01 -29.22 9.42
CA ASN A 117 12.88 -28.07 9.15
C ASN A 117 14.22 -28.52 8.53
N THR A 118 14.18 -29.12 7.34
CA THR A 118 15.40 -29.40 6.56
C THR A 118 15.80 -28.16 5.74
N VAL A 119 17.06 -28.09 5.30
CA VAL A 119 17.51 -27.03 4.38
C VAL A 119 16.65 -27.00 3.11
N GLU A 120 16.30 -28.19 2.57
CA GLU A 120 15.49 -28.31 1.37
C GLU A 120 14.06 -27.76 1.58
N ASN A 121 13.38 -28.15 2.66
CA ASN A 121 12.01 -27.70 2.91
C ASN A 121 11.95 -26.19 3.18
N ILE A 122 12.86 -25.66 3.99
CA ILE A 122 12.90 -24.22 4.27
C ILE A 122 13.25 -23.41 3.00
N THR A 123 14.12 -23.93 2.13
CA THR A 123 14.42 -23.29 0.83
C THR A 123 13.15 -23.21 -0.02
N LYS A 124 12.40 -24.32 -0.13
CA LYS A 124 11.13 -24.35 -0.87
C LYS A 124 10.09 -23.40 -0.28
N GLU A 125 10.00 -23.26 1.03
CA GLU A 125 9.09 -22.29 1.66
C GLU A 125 9.43 -20.86 1.22
N VAL A 126 10.69 -20.45 1.40
CA VAL A 126 11.15 -19.09 1.11
C VAL A 126 11.04 -18.73 -0.37
N GLU A 127 11.40 -19.66 -1.26
CA GLU A 127 11.29 -19.46 -2.72
C GLU A 127 9.83 -19.29 -3.19
N ASN A 128 8.86 -19.82 -2.44
CA ASN A 128 7.43 -19.73 -2.76
C ASN A 128 6.70 -18.61 -2.01
N TRP A 129 7.40 -17.79 -1.23
CA TRP A 129 6.79 -16.65 -0.56
C TRP A 129 6.21 -15.67 -1.58
N LYS A 130 4.94 -15.31 -1.36
CA LYS A 130 4.19 -14.38 -2.21
C LYS A 130 3.66 -13.21 -1.39
N THR A 131 3.75 -12.01 -1.94
CA THR A 131 3.10 -10.83 -1.37
C THR A 131 1.57 -10.91 -1.46
N LYS A 132 0.87 -10.00 -0.78
CA LYS A 132 -0.59 -9.87 -0.87
C LYS A 132 -1.05 -9.57 -2.30
N ARG A 133 -0.28 -8.80 -3.10
CA ARG A 133 -0.63 -8.59 -4.51
C ARG A 133 -0.37 -9.83 -5.38
N GLU A 134 0.72 -10.55 -5.15
CA GLU A 134 1.05 -11.76 -5.92
C GLU A 134 0.06 -12.91 -5.69
N ARG A 135 -0.46 -13.02 -4.47
CA ARG A 135 -1.55 -13.96 -4.15
C ARG A 135 -2.86 -13.62 -4.85
N GLY A 136 -3.10 -12.34 -5.17
CA GLY A 136 -4.31 -11.92 -5.88
C GLY A 136 -5.59 -12.43 -5.21
N ALA A 137 -6.44 -13.12 -5.98
CA ALA A 137 -7.69 -13.69 -5.46
C ALA A 137 -7.46 -14.80 -4.42
N GLU A 138 -6.32 -15.50 -4.46
CA GLU A 138 -5.98 -16.53 -3.47
C GLU A 138 -5.76 -15.93 -2.07
N TYR A 139 -5.51 -14.62 -1.96
CA TYR A 139 -5.43 -13.96 -0.64
C TYR A 139 -6.76 -14.07 0.13
N GLY A 140 -7.88 -14.23 -0.58
CA GLY A 140 -9.15 -14.60 0.04
C GLY A 140 -9.87 -13.45 0.75
N MET A 141 -9.73 -12.20 0.27
CA MET A 141 -10.64 -11.13 0.69
C MET A 141 -11.94 -11.19 -0.15
N ASN A 142 -12.70 -10.09 -0.16
CA ASN A 142 -13.91 -10.01 -0.97
C ASN A 142 -13.51 -9.80 -2.44
N PRO A 143 -14.03 -10.57 -3.42
CA PRO A 143 -13.68 -10.40 -4.83
C PRO A 143 -13.89 -9.00 -5.40
N ARG A 144 -14.87 -8.24 -4.87
CA ARG A 144 -15.11 -6.83 -5.25
C ARG A 144 -14.08 -5.89 -4.62
N ASN A 145 -13.63 -6.21 -3.41
CA ASN A 145 -12.71 -5.42 -2.60
C ASN A 145 -11.51 -6.29 -2.20
N GLU A 146 -10.78 -6.83 -3.17
CA GLU A 146 -9.55 -7.57 -2.90
C GLU A 146 -8.47 -6.64 -2.35
N TRP A 147 -7.48 -7.18 -1.65
CA TRP A 147 -6.43 -6.36 -1.02
C TRP A 147 -5.75 -5.44 -2.04
N ASN A 148 -5.39 -5.97 -3.21
CA ASN A 148 -4.75 -5.21 -4.28
C ASN A 148 -5.65 -4.09 -4.84
N LYS A 149 -6.97 -4.30 -4.93
CA LYS A 149 -7.93 -3.32 -5.41
C LYS A 149 -8.13 -2.19 -4.39
N GLN A 150 -8.25 -2.55 -3.11
CA GLN A 150 -8.34 -1.58 -2.02
C GLN A 150 -7.05 -0.76 -1.90
N MET A 151 -5.88 -1.38 -2.07
CA MET A 151 -4.61 -0.66 -2.06
C MET A 151 -4.49 0.28 -3.26
N ASN A 152 -4.92 -0.15 -4.46
CA ASN A 152 -4.98 0.73 -5.63
C ASN A 152 -5.92 1.93 -5.41
N PHE A 153 -7.03 1.75 -4.67
CA PHE A 153 -7.90 2.84 -4.29
C PHE A 153 -7.16 3.86 -3.42
N PHE A 154 -6.52 3.42 -2.32
CA PHE A 154 -5.77 4.33 -1.45
C PHE A 154 -4.58 5.01 -2.15
N GLU A 155 -3.83 4.28 -2.97
CA GLU A 155 -2.73 4.83 -3.78
C GLU A 155 -3.19 5.99 -4.66
N ASN A 156 -4.39 5.89 -5.25
CA ASN A 156 -4.97 6.97 -6.04
C ASN A 156 -5.59 8.06 -5.18
N TYR A 157 -6.29 7.70 -4.10
CA TYR A 157 -6.93 8.63 -3.19
C TYR A 157 -5.94 9.57 -2.49
N PHE A 158 -4.69 9.12 -2.31
CA PHE A 158 -3.62 9.91 -1.71
C PHE A 158 -2.82 10.78 -2.67
N LYS A 159 -3.04 10.68 -3.99
CA LYS A 159 -2.41 11.60 -4.94
C LYS A 159 -2.73 13.05 -4.62
N GLY A 160 -1.72 13.91 -4.70
CA GLY A 160 -1.80 15.33 -4.37
C GLY A 160 -1.79 15.64 -2.87
N LYS A 161 -1.73 14.63 -1.98
CA LYS A 161 -1.60 14.81 -0.53
C LYS A 161 -0.15 14.65 -0.09
N THR A 162 0.24 15.43 0.89
CA THR A 162 1.47 15.22 1.67
C THR A 162 1.30 14.03 2.62
N VAL A 163 2.42 13.48 3.09
CA VAL A 163 2.39 12.42 4.12
C VAL A 163 1.70 12.90 5.41
N ALA A 164 1.90 14.15 5.80
CA ALA A 164 1.24 14.74 6.97
C ALA A 164 -0.29 14.74 6.83
N GLU A 165 -0.80 15.17 5.67
CA GLU A 165 -2.25 15.13 5.39
C GLU A 165 -2.82 13.71 5.39
N ILE A 166 -2.03 12.71 4.96
CA ILE A 166 -2.44 11.29 5.02
C ILE A 166 -2.51 10.81 6.48
N GLU A 167 -1.53 11.16 7.31
CA GLU A 167 -1.53 10.83 8.75
C GLU A 167 -2.71 11.50 9.48
N GLU A 168 -2.98 12.77 9.19
CA GLU A 168 -4.14 13.50 9.72
C GLU A 168 -5.46 12.89 9.26
N TRP A 169 -5.56 12.53 7.98
CA TRP A 169 -6.72 11.83 7.44
C TRP A 169 -6.96 10.53 8.19
N PHE A 170 -5.92 9.72 8.39
CA PHE A 170 -6.05 8.45 9.10
C PHE A 170 -6.54 8.67 10.54
N ALA A 171 -5.90 9.59 11.28
CA ALA A 171 -6.25 9.89 12.66
C ALA A 171 -7.71 10.37 12.80
N LYS A 172 -8.22 11.10 11.82
CA LYS A 172 -9.58 11.67 11.85
C LYS A 172 -10.66 10.71 11.37
N TYR A 173 -10.40 9.99 10.27
CA TYR A 173 -11.44 9.29 9.51
C TYR A 173 -11.43 7.77 9.68
N THR A 174 -10.55 7.23 10.52
CA THR A 174 -10.50 5.79 10.80
C THR A 174 -10.82 5.45 12.25
N SER A 175 -11.21 4.20 12.48
CA SER A 175 -11.50 3.64 13.79
C SER A 175 -10.24 3.55 14.64
N ASP A 176 -10.30 4.03 15.88
CA ASP A 176 -9.21 3.84 16.85
C ASP A 176 -9.09 2.38 17.33
N VAL A 177 -10.08 1.53 16.99
CA VAL A 177 -10.12 0.10 17.38
C VAL A 177 -9.36 -0.78 16.39
N ASN A 178 -9.52 -0.49 15.11
CA ASN A 178 -9.07 -1.39 14.05
C ASN A 178 -8.45 -0.67 12.84
N GLY A 179 -8.35 0.66 12.87
CA GLY A 179 -7.76 1.48 11.81
C GLY A 179 -8.51 1.49 10.47
N ARG A 180 -9.71 0.87 10.40
CA ARG A 180 -10.53 0.88 9.18
C ARG A 180 -11.27 2.22 9.04
N PRO A 181 -11.59 2.66 7.81
CA PRO A 181 -12.43 3.83 7.60
C PRO A 181 -13.75 3.78 8.40
N LEU A 182 -14.12 4.89 9.02
CA LEU A 182 -15.35 5.02 9.80
C LEU A 182 -16.57 4.86 8.89
N LYS A 183 -17.65 4.32 9.46
CA LYS A 183 -18.93 4.11 8.77
C LYS A 183 -20.10 4.36 9.70
N ALA A 184 -21.21 4.83 9.14
CA ALA A 184 -22.44 5.14 9.90
C ALA A 184 -22.95 3.97 10.75
N LYS A 185 -22.81 2.73 10.26
CA LYS A 185 -23.25 1.51 10.96
C LYS A 185 -22.06 0.77 11.59
N SER A 186 -21.22 1.46 12.36
CA SER A 186 -20.18 0.78 13.15
C SER A 186 -20.79 0.02 14.33
N LYS A 187 -20.17 -1.12 14.67
CA LYS A 187 -20.51 -1.90 15.87
C LYS A 187 -19.74 -1.42 17.10
N HIS A 188 -18.71 -0.59 16.94
CA HIS A 188 -17.94 -0.04 18.04
C HIS A 188 -18.50 1.32 18.44
N GLU A 189 -18.84 1.50 19.71
CA GLU A 189 -19.48 2.73 20.19
C GLU A 189 -18.59 3.96 20.00
N GLN A 190 -17.29 3.81 20.24
CA GLN A 190 -16.30 4.88 20.03
C GLN A 190 -16.21 5.34 18.56
N ASP A 191 -16.40 4.43 17.59
CA ASP A 191 -16.42 4.81 16.18
C ASP A 191 -17.66 5.64 15.85
N LYS A 192 -18.82 5.33 16.45
CA LYS A 192 -20.04 6.11 16.25
C LYS A 192 -19.86 7.53 16.76
N VAL A 193 -19.34 7.68 17.98
CA VAL A 193 -19.03 8.99 18.57
C VAL A 193 -18.05 9.78 17.70
N LYS A 194 -17.02 9.12 17.16
CA LYS A 194 -16.06 9.76 16.26
C LYS A 194 -16.70 10.16 14.93
N TYR A 195 -17.54 9.30 14.35
CA TYR A 195 -18.26 9.54 13.10
C TYR A 195 -19.31 10.65 13.22
N GLU A 196 -20.01 10.75 14.36
CA GLU A 196 -21.02 11.79 14.62
C GLU A 196 -20.44 13.20 14.67
N LYS A 197 -19.17 13.35 15.06
CA LYS A 197 -18.44 14.62 15.07
C LYS A 197 -18.07 15.13 13.67
N LEU A 198 -18.19 14.30 12.65
CA LEU A 198 -17.92 14.68 11.27
C LEU A 198 -19.07 15.53 10.71
N SER A 199 -18.72 16.49 9.87
CA SER A 199 -19.69 17.22 9.05
C SER A 199 -20.36 16.31 8.02
N GLU A 200 -21.51 16.73 7.50
CA GLU A 200 -22.22 15.95 6.48
C GLU A 200 -21.39 15.78 5.20
N LYS A 201 -20.56 16.77 4.85
CA LYS A 201 -19.63 16.65 3.71
C LYS A 201 -18.59 15.55 3.95
N GLU A 202 -17.98 15.52 5.12
CA GLU A 202 -16.98 14.50 5.49
C GLU A 202 -17.59 13.10 5.56
N LYS A 203 -18.83 12.99 6.05
CA LYS A 203 -19.59 11.73 6.05
C LYS A 203 -19.84 11.25 4.61
N ALA A 204 -20.18 12.15 3.69
CA ALA A 204 -20.37 11.81 2.28
C ALA A 204 -19.05 11.35 1.63
N GLU A 205 -17.95 12.05 1.87
CA GLU A 205 -16.61 11.63 1.38
C GLU A 205 -16.22 10.25 1.92
N LEU A 206 -16.55 9.94 3.19
CA LEU A 206 -16.31 8.62 3.77
C LEU A 206 -17.15 7.50 3.14
N VAL A 207 -18.34 7.79 2.63
CA VAL A 207 -19.14 6.79 1.89
C VAL A 207 -18.39 6.34 0.64
N ASP A 208 -17.81 7.29 -0.10
CA ASP A 208 -17.00 6.99 -1.29
C ASP A 208 -15.73 6.22 -0.94
N VAL A 209 -15.06 6.59 0.17
CA VAL A 209 -13.92 5.83 0.68
C VAL A 209 -14.31 4.39 1.00
N VAL A 210 -15.36 4.18 1.79
CA VAL A 210 -15.81 2.84 2.21
C VAL A 210 -16.30 2.00 1.02
N ALA A 211 -16.78 2.62 -0.05
CA ALA A 211 -17.11 1.91 -1.29
C ALA A 211 -15.87 1.37 -2.02
N GLY A 212 -14.75 2.10 -1.98
CA GLY A 212 -13.49 1.71 -2.63
C GLY A 212 -12.55 0.87 -1.77
N ALA A 213 -12.47 1.16 -0.47
CA ALA A 213 -11.59 0.47 0.47
C ALA A 213 -12.12 0.48 1.91
N THR A 214 -11.99 -0.66 2.57
CA THR A 214 -12.41 -0.89 3.96
C THR A 214 -11.30 -1.48 4.84
N MET A 215 -10.17 -1.85 4.24
CA MET A 215 -9.00 -2.31 4.97
C MET A 215 -8.38 -1.18 5.78
N SER A 216 -7.69 -1.56 6.85
CA SER A 216 -6.91 -0.62 7.66
C SER A 216 -5.62 -0.26 6.93
N LEU A 217 -5.16 0.98 7.13
CA LEU A 217 -3.80 1.40 6.73
C LEU A 217 -2.77 1.18 7.83
N LYS A 218 -3.22 0.87 9.05
CA LYS A 218 -2.35 0.57 10.18
C LYS A 218 -3.12 -0.25 11.21
N ASP A 219 -2.82 -1.55 11.28
CA ASP A 219 -3.32 -2.46 12.29
C ASP A 219 -2.31 -3.61 12.52
N SER A 220 -2.74 -4.69 13.16
CA SER A 220 -1.89 -5.87 13.37
C SER A 220 -1.48 -6.61 12.09
N HIS A 221 -2.12 -6.33 10.94
CA HIS A 221 -1.83 -6.94 9.64
C HIS A 221 -0.85 -6.11 8.80
N GLY A 222 -0.33 -5.00 9.33
CA GLY A 222 0.67 -4.16 8.66
C GLY A 222 0.57 -2.69 9.03
N ASP A 223 1.69 -1.97 8.91
CA ASP A 223 1.77 -0.51 9.04
C ASP A 223 2.05 0.13 7.67
N ILE A 224 1.01 0.28 6.85
CA ILE A 224 1.11 0.89 5.50
C ILE A 224 1.49 2.36 5.61
N LEU A 225 0.95 3.08 6.60
CA LEU A 225 1.31 4.49 6.84
C LEU A 225 2.79 4.65 7.16
N GLY A 226 3.33 3.79 8.02
CA GLY A 226 4.74 3.76 8.36
C GLY A 226 5.61 3.55 7.12
N ALA A 227 5.24 2.62 6.25
CA ALA A 227 5.99 2.37 5.01
C ALA A 227 5.93 3.57 4.04
N ILE A 228 4.77 4.23 3.88
CA ILE A 228 4.65 5.44 3.05
C ILE A 228 5.50 6.59 3.61
N LYS A 229 5.49 6.78 4.94
CA LYS A 229 6.31 7.79 5.61
C LYS A 229 7.81 7.52 5.47
N ASP A 230 8.21 6.26 5.61
CA ASP A 230 9.60 5.86 5.41
C ASP A 230 10.03 6.09 3.95
N ALA A 231 9.17 5.81 2.98
CA ALA A 231 9.43 6.11 1.56
C ALA A 231 9.63 7.60 1.34
N TYR A 232 8.81 8.45 1.96
CA TYR A 232 9.01 9.89 1.90
C TYR A 232 10.35 10.30 2.53
N ASN A 233 10.69 9.79 3.71
CA ASN A 233 11.93 10.16 4.40
C ASN A 233 13.20 9.72 3.65
N ASN A 234 13.14 8.61 2.92
CA ASN A 234 14.27 8.05 2.17
C ASN A 234 14.29 8.50 0.69
N ARG A 235 13.52 9.54 0.34
CA ARG A 235 13.40 9.98 -1.06
C ARG A 235 14.68 10.67 -1.56
N ILE A 236 15.02 10.41 -2.82
CA ILE A 236 16.11 11.06 -3.55
C ILE A 236 15.53 11.90 -4.70
N GLU A 237 16.16 13.03 -4.99
CA GLU A 237 15.78 13.89 -6.09
C GLU A 237 16.08 13.23 -7.44
N PHE A 238 15.18 13.38 -8.39
CA PHE A 238 15.42 13.11 -9.80
C PHE A 238 14.70 14.16 -10.66
N VAL A 239 15.14 14.30 -11.91
CA VAL A 239 14.61 15.28 -12.84
C VAL A 239 14.08 14.56 -14.07
N VAL A 240 12.87 14.93 -14.48
CA VAL A 240 12.29 14.51 -15.76
C VAL A 240 12.41 15.67 -16.73
N GLU A 241 13.07 15.45 -17.86
CA GLU A 241 13.23 16.41 -18.97
C GLU A 241 12.04 16.38 -19.93
#